data_AF-A0A6M1ZPG5-F1
#
_entry.id   AF-A0A6M1ZPG5-F1
#
_cell.length_a   1.000
_cell.length_b   1.000
_cell.length_c   1.000
_cell.angle_alpha   90.00
_cell.angle_beta   90.00
_cell.angle_gamma   90.00
#
_symmetry.space_group_name_H-M   'P 1'
#
loop_
_entity.id
_entity.type
_entity.pdbx_description
1 polymer ?
#
loop_
_entity_poly.entity_id
_entity_poly.type
_entity_poly.pdbx_seq_one_letter_code
_entity_poly.pdbx_strand_id
1 'polypeptide(L)'
;IKGIVDSWTFSNLDSYFEENPSILRKILQKAETAKRARDAAKKARDLTRRKTGLESAILPGKLADCTNEDPTQTELFIVEGDSAGGSAKQGRDRNNQAILPLKGKILNVEKARLDRILSNEEIKSLIAAIGTGIGEEFNVNKARYHKIIIMTDADVDGAHIRTLLLTFFFRYMCDLIEHGYLYIAQPPLYKAKIGKKEQYLKDDKALKQFLFDWAREQTSLGINGSELDQKTWHQFLRDIQQYDELLTQTSPRFRVSYDQCHALINSMRNNPWHNTENLDDLIAKLRKSFPNYTITLDEPKLDVELEEGAETPLPSSITFKVRNTEWKVPLAFFSAPEIQELVKRTELLKPLEQSWRLQITGKDRFLDGAGIKHLITGISSISKPYMNIQRYKGLGEMNPDQLWETSMDSKTRTILKVTIEDALEADHWFTTLMGDDVQGRKNYIEQYGQFVKNLDV
;
A
#
# COMPACT_ATOMS: atom_id res chain seq x y z
N ILE A 1 41.89 -1.34 49.05
CA ILE A 1 40.41 -1.27 48.88
C ILE A 1 39.96 -2.08 47.67
N LYS A 2 40.37 -1.77 46.43
CA LYS A 2 39.99 -2.52 45.22
C LYS A 2 40.11 -4.06 45.34
N GLY A 3 41.29 -4.57 45.72
CA GLY A 3 41.50 -6.03 45.84
C GLY A 3 40.63 -6.71 46.91
N ILE A 4 40.24 -5.99 47.97
CA ILE A 4 39.34 -6.52 49.01
C ILE A 4 37.91 -6.61 48.47
N VAL A 5 37.47 -5.57 47.76
CA VAL A 5 36.15 -5.52 47.11
C VAL A 5 36.05 -6.61 46.04
N ASP A 6 37.04 -6.72 45.16
CA ASP A 6 37.06 -7.74 44.09
C ASP A 6 36.94 -9.16 44.68
N SER A 7 37.71 -9.46 45.75
CA SER A 7 37.66 -10.75 46.42
C SER A 7 36.29 -11.03 47.04
N TRP A 8 35.70 -10.05 47.74
CA TRP A 8 34.39 -10.19 48.37
C TRP A 8 33.27 -10.33 47.34
N THR A 9 33.32 -9.54 46.28
CA THR A 9 32.33 -9.61 45.20
C THR A 9 32.41 -10.95 44.47
N PHE A 10 33.62 -11.46 44.21
CA PHE A 10 33.78 -12.77 43.57
C PHE A 10 33.22 -13.89 44.45
N SER A 11 33.61 -13.96 45.73
CA SER A 11 33.12 -15.00 46.64
C SER A 11 31.60 -14.98 46.82
N ASN A 12 31.00 -13.80 46.97
CA ASN A 12 29.54 -13.71 47.12
C ASN A 12 28.79 -14.04 45.82
N LEU A 13 29.32 -13.64 44.67
CA LEU A 13 28.71 -14.00 43.38
C LEU A 13 28.81 -15.50 43.11
N ASP A 14 29.94 -16.12 43.47
CA ASP A 14 30.15 -17.55 43.29
C ASP A 14 29.12 -18.35 44.10
N SER A 15 29.02 -18.08 45.41
CA SER A 15 28.00 -18.69 46.26
C SER A 15 26.57 -18.41 45.79
N TYR A 16 26.26 -17.17 45.40
CA TYR A 16 24.93 -16.81 44.90
C TYR A 16 24.55 -17.58 43.63
N PHE A 17 25.51 -17.79 42.71
CA PHE A 17 25.26 -18.51 41.46
C PHE A 17 25.24 -20.03 41.62
N GLU A 18 25.96 -20.58 42.60
CA GLU A 18 25.80 -21.98 43.02
C GLU A 18 24.39 -22.24 43.55
N GLU A 19 23.86 -21.33 44.37
CA GLU A 19 22.51 -21.42 44.92
C GLU A 19 21.40 -21.12 43.89
N ASN A 20 21.70 -20.31 42.86
CA ASN A 20 20.73 -19.87 41.85
C ASN A 20 21.14 -20.22 40.39
N PRO A 21 21.23 -21.52 40.01
CA PRO A 21 21.71 -21.92 38.68
C PRO A 21 20.84 -21.42 37.52
N SER A 22 19.54 -21.22 37.76
CA SER A 22 18.60 -20.73 36.74
C SER A 22 18.86 -19.27 36.35
N ILE A 23 19.26 -18.43 37.31
CA ILE A 23 19.64 -17.03 37.10
C ILE A 23 20.99 -16.97 36.39
N LEU A 24 21.98 -17.76 36.84
CA LEU A 24 23.28 -17.85 36.18
C LEU A 24 23.13 -18.24 34.71
N ARG A 25 22.31 -19.26 34.39
CA ARG A 25 22.05 -19.64 32.99
C ARG A 25 21.48 -18.50 32.16
N LYS A 26 20.52 -17.73 32.70
CA LYS A 26 19.96 -16.56 31.99
C LYS A 26 21.02 -15.49 31.72
N ILE A 27 21.88 -15.21 32.71
CA ILE A 27 22.97 -14.23 32.58
C ILE A 27 24.00 -14.72 31.56
N LEU A 28 24.44 -15.97 31.65
CA LEU A 28 25.38 -16.57 30.69
C LEU A 28 24.82 -16.60 29.28
N GLN A 29 23.54 -16.93 29.11
CA GLN A 29 22.87 -16.92 27.81
C GLN A 29 22.81 -15.51 27.21
N LYS A 30 22.55 -14.48 28.02
CA LYS A 30 22.59 -13.07 27.60
C LYS A 30 24.01 -12.65 27.23
N ALA A 31 25.01 -13.00 28.03
CA ALA A 31 26.42 -12.71 27.77
C ALA A 31 26.93 -13.42 26.50
N GLU A 32 26.54 -14.67 26.28
CA GLU A 32 26.87 -15.45 25.09
C GLU A 32 26.20 -14.86 23.84
N THR A 33 24.94 -14.46 23.93
CA THR A 33 24.24 -13.79 22.83
C THR A 33 24.92 -12.47 22.46
N ALA A 34 25.30 -11.66 23.45
CA ALA A 34 26.05 -10.42 23.23
C ALA A 34 27.44 -10.67 22.65
N LYS A 35 28.18 -11.67 23.14
CA LYS A 35 29.49 -12.06 22.61
C LYS A 35 29.39 -12.51 21.15
N ARG A 36 28.43 -13.39 20.82
CA ARG A 36 28.22 -13.87 19.45
C ARG A 36 27.84 -12.75 18.50
N ALA A 37 26.96 -11.83 18.92
CA ALA A 37 26.61 -10.65 18.13
C ALA A 37 27.84 -9.77 17.86
N ARG A 38 28.68 -9.52 18.88
CA ARG A 38 29.93 -8.77 18.76
C ARG A 38 30.94 -9.47 17.85
N ASP A 39 31.11 -10.79 17.99
CA ASP A 39 32.00 -11.59 17.15
C ASP A 39 31.53 -11.65 15.69
N ALA A 40 30.22 -11.68 15.45
CA ALA A 40 29.64 -11.63 14.11
C ALA A 40 29.80 -10.25 13.46
N ALA A 41 29.54 -9.17 14.21
CA ALA A 41 29.83 -7.81 13.77
C ALA A 41 31.33 -7.63 13.45
N LYS A 42 32.22 -8.15 14.31
CA LYS A 42 33.66 -8.16 14.08
C LYS A 42 34.06 -8.99 12.86
N LYS A 43 33.43 -10.15 12.61
CA LYS A 43 33.68 -10.96 11.41
C LYS A 43 33.21 -10.28 10.13
N ALA A 44 32.04 -9.64 10.14
CA ALA A 44 31.55 -8.83 9.02
C ALA A 44 32.50 -7.65 8.75
N ARG A 45 33.00 -7.02 9.81
CA ARG A 45 34.03 -5.99 9.75
C ARG A 45 35.37 -6.50 9.19
N ASP A 46 35.82 -7.66 9.63
CA ASP A 46 37.08 -8.24 9.15
C ASP A 46 36.96 -8.71 7.70
N LEU A 47 35.79 -9.17 7.25
CA LEU A 47 35.55 -9.50 5.84
C LEU A 47 35.58 -8.26 4.94
N THR A 48 35.12 -7.12 5.46
CA THR A 48 35.19 -5.82 4.77
C THR A 48 36.58 -5.17 4.86
N ARG A 49 37.39 -5.46 5.90
CA ARG A 49 38.76 -4.91 6.10
C ARG A 49 39.92 -5.78 5.61
N ARG A 50 39.84 -7.12 5.59
CA ARG A 50 40.99 -8.03 5.33
C ARG A 50 41.54 -8.01 3.88
N LYS A 51 41.05 -7.13 3.02
CA LYS A 51 41.68 -6.81 1.72
C LYS A 51 42.29 -5.40 1.69
N THR A 52 42.84 -4.93 2.80
CA THR A 52 43.51 -3.63 2.84
C THR A 52 44.95 -3.76 2.37
N GLY A 53 45.13 -3.51 1.06
CA GLY A 53 46.41 -3.14 0.46
C GLY A 53 46.32 -1.78 -0.22
N LEU A 54 45.33 -1.53 -1.09
CA LEU A 54 45.29 -0.26 -1.83
C LEU A 54 43.98 0.11 -2.57
N GLU A 55 42.82 -0.50 -2.28
CA GLU A 55 41.60 -0.21 -3.06
C GLU A 55 40.40 0.13 -2.19
N SER A 56 39.54 1.01 -2.72
CA SER A 56 38.23 1.44 -2.21
C SER A 56 37.44 0.32 -1.54
N ALA A 57 36.57 0.65 -0.58
CA ALA A 57 35.57 -0.27 -0.05
C ALA A 57 35.02 -1.17 -1.17
N ILE A 58 35.19 -2.48 -1.06
CA ILE A 58 34.86 -3.40 -2.15
C ILE A 58 33.36 -3.30 -2.39
N LEU A 59 33.01 -2.62 -3.47
CA LEU A 59 31.63 -2.47 -3.87
C LEU A 59 31.06 -3.84 -4.24
N PRO A 60 29.77 -4.09 -3.95
CA PRO A 60 29.13 -5.34 -4.33
C PRO A 60 29.25 -5.55 -5.85
N GLY A 61 29.60 -6.75 -6.30
CA GLY A 61 29.72 -7.03 -7.74
C GLY A 61 28.40 -6.85 -8.53
N LYS A 62 27.27 -6.83 -7.84
CA LYS A 62 25.95 -6.55 -8.41
C LYS A 62 25.65 -5.05 -8.56
N LEU A 63 26.36 -4.18 -7.83
CA LEU A 63 26.14 -2.74 -7.86
C LEU A 63 26.63 -2.19 -9.21
N ALA A 64 25.72 -1.57 -9.95
CA ALA A 64 26.07 -0.75 -11.11
C ALA A 64 26.16 0.71 -10.68
N ASP A 65 27.37 1.14 -10.30
CA ASP A 65 27.61 2.46 -9.72
C ASP A 65 27.55 3.62 -10.74
N CYS A 66 27.43 4.85 -10.25
CA CYS A 66 27.53 6.09 -11.01
C CYS A 66 28.94 6.69 -11.00
N THR A 67 29.20 7.63 -11.91
CA THR A 67 30.53 8.28 -12.01
C THR A 67 30.70 9.49 -11.11
N ASN A 68 29.61 10.15 -10.70
CA ASN A 68 29.65 11.28 -9.78
C ASN A 68 29.91 10.77 -8.36
N GLU A 69 30.83 11.42 -7.66
CA GLU A 69 31.23 11.09 -6.28
C GLU A 69 30.54 12.00 -5.24
N ASP A 70 29.87 13.08 -5.65
CA ASP A 70 29.13 13.98 -4.75
C ASP A 70 27.83 13.33 -4.27
N PRO A 71 27.72 12.93 -2.98
CA PRO A 71 26.55 12.24 -2.46
C PRO A 71 25.25 13.04 -2.58
N THR A 72 25.34 14.38 -2.61
CA THR A 72 24.16 15.27 -2.69
C THR A 72 23.49 15.23 -4.07
N GLN A 73 24.24 14.80 -5.09
CA GLN A 73 23.78 14.76 -6.48
C GLN A 73 23.53 13.35 -6.98
N THR A 74 23.85 12.33 -6.18
CA THR A 74 23.79 10.93 -6.58
C THR A 74 22.61 10.20 -5.93
N GLU A 75 22.13 9.19 -6.64
CA GLU A 75 20.94 8.45 -6.28
C GLU A 75 21.18 6.95 -6.41
N LEU A 76 20.70 6.16 -5.45
CA LEU A 76 20.76 4.70 -5.47
C LEU A 76 19.35 4.14 -5.64
N PHE A 77 19.11 3.40 -6.72
CA PHE A 77 17.90 2.62 -6.90
C PHE A 77 18.11 1.19 -6.40
N ILE A 78 17.29 0.78 -5.46
CA ILE A 78 17.19 -0.61 -4.99
C ILE A 78 16.03 -1.25 -5.75
N VAL A 79 16.33 -2.25 -6.57
CA VAL A 79 15.37 -2.85 -7.51
C VAL A 79 15.12 -4.32 -7.20
N GLU A 80 13.87 -4.73 -7.35
CA GLU A 80 13.45 -6.11 -7.17
C GLU A 80 13.83 -6.97 -8.39
N GLY A 81 14.72 -7.93 -8.18
CA GLY A 81 15.09 -8.93 -9.19
C GLY A 81 16.08 -8.46 -10.25
N ASP A 82 16.68 -9.45 -10.93
CA ASP A 82 17.66 -9.20 -11.99
C ASP A 82 17.02 -8.64 -13.27
N SER A 83 15.74 -8.95 -13.52
CA SER A 83 15.02 -8.49 -14.70
C SER A 83 14.85 -6.97 -14.69
N ALA A 84 14.21 -6.43 -13.64
CA ALA A 84 14.08 -4.99 -13.45
C ALA A 84 15.45 -4.32 -13.30
N GLY A 85 16.42 -4.98 -12.62
CA GLY A 85 17.80 -4.51 -12.53
C GLY A 85 18.51 -4.39 -13.87
N GLY A 86 18.26 -5.31 -14.81
CA GLY A 86 18.78 -5.24 -16.17
C GLY A 86 18.24 -4.02 -16.93
N SER A 87 16.92 -3.83 -16.93
CA SER A 87 16.27 -2.69 -17.58
C SER A 87 16.69 -1.36 -16.96
N ALA A 88 16.71 -1.27 -15.63
CA ALA A 88 17.15 -0.08 -14.90
C ALA A 88 18.62 0.25 -15.18
N LYS A 89 19.51 -0.75 -15.22
CA LYS A 89 20.93 -0.55 -15.56
C LYS A 89 21.12 -0.02 -16.98
N GLN A 90 20.28 -0.43 -17.93
CA GLN A 90 20.35 0.02 -19.32
C GLN A 90 19.79 1.44 -19.48
N GLY A 91 18.70 1.78 -18.79
CA GLY A 91 18.01 3.07 -18.91
C GLY A 91 18.55 4.18 -18.00
N ARG A 92 19.37 3.88 -17.00
CA ARG A 92 19.86 4.87 -16.03
C ARG A 92 20.73 5.97 -16.64
N ASP A 93 20.76 7.11 -15.96
CA ASP A 93 21.84 8.08 -16.13
C ASP A 93 23.09 7.59 -15.39
N ARG A 94 24.15 7.29 -16.14
CA ARG A 94 25.42 6.80 -15.58
C ARG A 94 26.15 7.84 -14.75
N ASN A 95 25.83 9.12 -14.94
CA ASN A 95 26.47 10.20 -14.20
C ASN A 95 26.10 10.17 -12.72
N ASN A 96 24.81 10.01 -12.39
CA ASN A 96 24.32 10.20 -11.03
C ASN A 96 23.45 9.06 -10.47
N GLN A 97 23.05 8.06 -11.25
CA GLN A 97 22.18 6.98 -10.76
C GLN A 97 22.94 5.66 -10.64
N ALA A 98 22.98 5.10 -9.44
CA ALA A 98 23.47 3.76 -9.17
C ALA A 98 22.31 2.78 -9.04
N ILE A 99 22.49 1.53 -9.48
CA ILE A 99 21.46 0.47 -9.42
C ILE A 99 21.98 -0.72 -8.62
N LEU A 100 21.22 -1.13 -7.61
CA LEU A 100 21.47 -2.33 -6.81
C LEU A 100 20.29 -3.30 -6.94
N PRO A 101 20.42 -4.37 -7.75
CA PRO A 101 19.41 -5.42 -7.82
C PRO A 101 19.49 -6.37 -6.62
N LEU A 102 18.32 -6.66 -6.03
CA LEU A 102 18.16 -7.63 -4.95
C LEU A 102 17.55 -8.92 -5.48
N LYS A 103 18.06 -10.07 -5.00
CA LYS A 103 17.54 -11.39 -5.40
C LYS A 103 16.72 -12.02 -4.28
N GLY A 104 15.51 -12.46 -4.63
CA GLY A 104 14.62 -13.18 -3.72
C GLY A 104 14.07 -12.31 -2.59
N LYS A 105 13.30 -12.93 -1.70
CA LYS A 105 12.75 -12.24 -0.52
C LYS A 105 13.90 -11.94 0.46
N ILE A 106 14.01 -10.68 0.87
CA ILE A 106 15.00 -10.26 1.87
C ILE A 106 14.75 -11.03 3.17
N LEU A 107 15.82 -11.34 3.89
CA LEU A 107 15.72 -11.94 5.21
C LEU A 107 14.87 -11.05 6.12
N ASN A 108 13.83 -11.62 6.72
CA ASN A 108 13.07 -10.96 7.77
C ASN A 108 14.00 -10.62 8.95
N VAL A 109 14.28 -9.33 9.11
CA VAL A 109 15.18 -8.82 10.15
C VAL A 109 14.53 -8.72 11.52
N GLU A 110 13.19 -8.76 11.62
CA GLU A 110 12.46 -8.75 12.90
C GLU A 110 12.74 -10.02 13.70
N LYS A 111 12.70 -11.15 13.01
CA LYS A 111 12.90 -12.48 13.62
C LYS A 111 14.36 -12.92 13.63
N ALA A 112 15.20 -12.26 12.85
CA ALA A 112 16.59 -12.64 12.70
C ALA A 112 17.48 -11.89 13.70
N ARG A 113 18.40 -12.61 14.32
CA ARG A 113 19.45 -12.01 15.13
C ARG A 113 20.45 -11.27 14.24
N LEU A 114 21.11 -10.25 14.81
CA LEU A 114 22.08 -9.40 14.12
C LEU A 114 23.16 -10.20 13.37
N ASP A 115 23.66 -11.29 13.95
CA ASP A 115 24.66 -12.17 13.33
C ASP A 115 24.15 -12.81 12.04
N ARG A 116 22.90 -13.26 12.03
CA ARG A 116 22.25 -13.83 10.85
C ARG A 116 21.98 -12.76 9.79
N ILE A 117 21.56 -11.56 10.21
CA ILE A 117 21.36 -10.41 9.33
C ILE A 117 22.66 -10.04 8.61
N LEU A 118 23.75 -9.88 9.38
CA LEU A 118 25.06 -9.55 8.85
C LEU A 118 25.70 -10.69 8.06
N SER A 119 25.20 -11.91 8.17
CA SER A 119 25.65 -13.04 7.34
C SER A 119 24.98 -13.07 5.96
N ASN A 120 23.85 -12.39 5.79
CA ASN A 120 23.10 -12.37 4.54
C ASN A 120 23.79 -11.52 3.46
N GLU A 121 24.02 -12.10 2.28
CA GLU A 121 24.74 -11.44 1.19
C GLU A 121 24.00 -10.24 0.59
N GLU A 122 22.66 -10.25 0.54
CA GLU A 122 21.87 -9.11 0.03
C GLU A 122 21.96 -7.93 1.01
N ILE A 123 21.86 -8.19 2.32
CA ILE A 123 22.00 -7.15 3.36
C ILE A 123 23.42 -6.60 3.40
N LYS A 124 24.45 -7.46 3.32
CA LYS A 124 25.85 -7.00 3.20
C LYS A 124 26.04 -6.12 1.97
N SER A 125 25.46 -6.53 0.84
CA SER A 125 25.55 -5.75 -0.40
C SER A 125 24.89 -4.39 -0.25
N LEU A 126 23.73 -4.32 0.40
CA LEU A 126 23.02 -3.08 0.68
C LEU A 126 23.84 -2.14 1.58
N ILE A 127 24.36 -2.64 2.70
CA ILE A 127 25.19 -1.86 3.63
C ILE A 127 26.45 -1.34 2.92
N ALA A 128 27.12 -2.20 2.15
CA ALA A 128 28.33 -1.83 1.42
C ALA A 128 28.05 -0.80 0.32
N ALA A 129 26.93 -0.91 -0.40
CA ALA A 129 26.54 0.06 -1.42
C ALA A 129 26.27 1.44 -0.79
N ILE A 130 25.50 1.50 0.30
CA ILE A 130 25.14 2.75 0.97
C ILE A 130 26.36 3.41 1.64
N GLY A 131 27.26 2.61 2.22
CA GLY A 131 28.54 3.09 2.77
C GLY A 131 28.49 3.67 4.19
N THR A 132 27.30 3.73 4.81
CA THR A 132 27.12 4.27 6.17
C THR A 132 27.60 3.34 7.28
N GLY A 133 27.79 2.04 7.01
CA GLY A 133 28.01 1.05 8.06
C GLY A 133 26.70 0.64 8.76
N ILE A 134 26.78 -0.02 9.92
CA ILE A 134 25.61 -0.50 10.66
C ILE A 134 25.90 -0.59 12.17
N GLY A 135 24.88 -0.39 13.00
CA GLY A 135 25.00 -0.48 14.47
C GLY A 135 25.95 0.58 15.02
N GLU A 136 26.89 0.18 15.88
CA GLU A 136 27.85 1.10 16.52
C GLU A 136 28.80 1.79 15.52
N GLU A 137 29.00 1.23 14.32
CA GLU A 137 29.86 1.81 13.27
C GLU A 137 29.06 2.67 12.26
N PHE A 138 27.75 2.82 12.46
CA PHE A 138 26.89 3.60 11.59
C PHE A 138 27.27 5.09 11.62
N ASN A 139 27.41 5.70 10.45
CA ASN A 139 27.62 7.13 10.28
C ASN A 139 26.93 7.62 9.01
N VAL A 140 25.86 8.40 9.17
CA VAL A 140 25.08 8.98 8.07
C VAL A 140 25.91 9.87 7.14
N ASN A 141 26.95 10.55 7.65
CA ASN A 141 27.81 11.45 6.84
C ASN A 141 28.69 10.68 5.84
N LYS A 142 28.78 9.34 5.97
CA LYS A 142 29.47 8.47 5.01
C LYS A 142 28.53 7.91 3.96
N ALA A 143 27.26 8.31 3.95
CA ALA A 143 26.32 7.90 2.91
C ALA A 143 26.86 8.32 1.54
N ARG A 144 26.95 7.35 0.64
CA ARG A 144 27.44 7.56 -0.73
C ARG A 144 26.39 8.18 -1.65
N TYR A 145 25.13 8.10 -1.25
CA TYR A 145 23.97 8.60 -1.99
C TYR A 145 23.00 9.25 -1.00
N HIS A 146 22.67 10.53 -1.20
CA HIS A 146 21.67 11.24 -0.39
C HIS A 146 20.23 11.01 -0.91
N LYS A 147 20.08 10.26 -2.00
CA LYS A 147 18.77 9.77 -2.44
C LYS A 147 18.81 8.27 -2.66
N ILE A 148 18.16 7.52 -1.78
CA ILE A 148 18.00 6.08 -1.85
C ILE A 148 16.54 5.81 -2.20
N ILE A 149 16.30 5.21 -3.36
CA ILE A 149 14.97 5.00 -3.93
C ILE A 149 14.69 3.50 -3.98
N ILE A 150 13.68 3.06 -3.23
CA ILE A 150 13.15 1.70 -3.28
C ILE A 150 12.19 1.62 -4.47
N MET A 151 12.50 0.78 -5.45
CA MET A 151 11.71 0.57 -6.65
C MET A 151 11.34 -0.92 -6.75
N THR A 152 10.16 -1.25 -6.24
CA THR A 152 9.57 -2.60 -6.19
C THR A 152 8.34 -2.68 -7.08
N ASP A 153 7.91 -3.90 -7.38
CA ASP A 153 6.68 -4.12 -8.15
C ASP A 153 5.43 -3.67 -7.35
N ALA A 154 4.34 -3.42 -8.08
CA ALA A 154 3.06 -2.97 -7.52
C ALA A 154 2.19 -4.13 -6.99
N ASP A 155 2.74 -5.35 -6.96
CA ASP A 155 2.06 -6.54 -6.48
C ASP A 155 2.31 -6.79 -4.98
N VAL A 156 1.76 -7.91 -4.49
CA VAL A 156 1.85 -8.31 -3.07
C VAL A 156 3.28 -8.65 -2.67
N ASP A 157 4.08 -9.22 -3.56
CA ASP A 157 5.46 -9.61 -3.28
C ASP A 157 6.39 -8.38 -3.24
N GLY A 158 6.20 -7.41 -4.14
CA GLY A 158 6.86 -6.13 -4.10
C GLY A 158 6.48 -5.32 -2.86
N ALA A 159 5.22 -5.37 -2.43
CA ALA A 159 4.80 -4.81 -1.15
C ALA A 159 5.53 -5.48 0.04
N HIS A 160 5.68 -6.82 0.03
CA HIS A 160 6.43 -7.52 1.07
C HIS A 160 7.90 -7.12 1.12
N ILE A 161 8.59 -7.06 -0.02
CA ILE A 161 10.01 -6.65 -0.08
C ILE A 161 10.17 -5.20 0.36
N ARG A 162 9.27 -4.31 -0.06
CA ARG A 162 9.25 -2.92 0.38
C ARG A 162 9.14 -2.82 1.89
N THR A 163 8.20 -3.53 2.51
CA THR A 163 8.06 -3.54 3.99
C THR A 163 9.31 -4.08 4.67
N LEU A 164 9.90 -5.17 4.17
CA LEU A 164 11.15 -5.73 4.70
C LEU A 164 12.31 -4.72 4.66
N LEU A 165 12.43 -3.97 3.56
CA LEU A 165 13.42 -2.90 3.43
C LEU A 165 13.14 -1.75 4.39
N LEU A 166 11.88 -1.29 4.48
CA LEU A 166 11.50 -0.21 5.38
C LEU A 166 11.80 -0.57 6.84
N THR A 167 11.45 -1.78 7.28
CA THR A 167 11.79 -2.29 8.61
C THR A 167 13.31 -2.34 8.83
N PHE A 168 14.09 -2.77 7.83
CA PHE A 168 15.55 -2.77 7.91
C PHE A 168 16.12 -1.36 8.07
N PHE A 169 15.69 -0.41 7.25
CA PHE A 169 16.12 0.98 7.34
C PHE A 169 15.72 1.60 8.67
N PHE A 170 14.48 1.39 9.11
CA PHE A 170 13.98 1.90 10.38
C PHE A 170 14.81 1.41 11.57
N ARG A 171 15.10 0.11 11.63
CA ARG A 171 15.79 -0.49 12.78
C ARG A 171 17.29 -0.26 12.80
N TYR A 172 17.94 -0.22 11.64
CA TYR A 172 19.40 -0.24 11.56
C TYR A 172 20.03 1.01 10.95
N MET A 173 19.23 1.87 10.31
CA MET A 173 19.69 3.05 9.60
C MET A 173 18.69 4.22 9.72
N CYS A 174 18.08 4.38 10.89
CA CYS A 174 17.01 5.36 11.14
C CYS A 174 17.42 6.77 10.68
N ASP A 175 18.66 7.18 10.96
CA ASP A 175 19.17 8.51 10.58
C ASP A 175 19.06 8.79 9.07
N LEU A 176 19.10 7.78 8.18
CA LEU A 176 18.88 7.99 6.74
C LEU A 176 17.45 8.47 6.46
N ILE A 177 16.48 8.00 7.23
CA ILE A 177 15.07 8.42 7.14
C ILE A 177 14.94 9.82 7.74
N GLU A 178 15.57 10.10 8.88
CA GLU A 178 15.54 11.40 9.55
C GLU A 178 16.15 12.52 8.69
N HIS A 179 17.28 12.26 8.03
CA HIS A 179 17.91 13.17 7.08
C HIS A 179 17.13 13.25 5.75
N GLY A 180 16.14 12.37 5.57
CA GLY A 180 15.24 12.40 4.44
C GLY A 180 15.84 11.82 3.17
N TYR A 181 16.77 10.87 3.28
CA TYR A 181 17.45 10.25 2.15
C TYR A 181 16.68 9.07 1.56
N LEU A 182 15.65 8.55 2.24
CA LEU A 182 14.90 7.37 1.78
C LEU A 182 13.60 7.74 1.05
N TYR A 183 13.39 7.13 -0.11
CA TYR A 183 12.26 7.37 -1.00
C TYR A 183 11.71 6.06 -1.58
N ILE A 184 10.45 6.09 -2.02
CA ILE A 184 9.77 4.98 -2.71
C ILE A 184 9.35 5.46 -4.10
N ALA A 185 9.73 4.72 -5.14
CA ALA A 185 9.29 4.99 -6.50
C ALA A 185 7.80 4.68 -6.68
N GLN A 186 7.10 5.46 -7.50
CA GLN A 186 5.69 5.27 -7.85
C GLN A 186 5.57 5.03 -9.36
N PRO A 187 5.92 3.82 -9.86
CA PRO A 187 5.79 3.49 -11.27
C PRO A 187 4.31 3.52 -11.71
N PRO A 188 4.01 3.81 -12.98
CA PRO A 188 2.64 3.85 -13.46
C PRO A 188 2.01 2.46 -13.55
N LEU A 189 0.74 2.35 -13.12
CA LEU A 189 -0.03 1.12 -13.22
C LEU A 189 -0.54 0.85 -14.65
N TYR A 190 -0.78 1.89 -15.44
CA TYR A 190 -1.30 1.76 -16.80
C TYR A 190 -0.55 2.61 -17.82
N LYS A 191 -0.54 2.13 -19.06
CA LYS A 191 -0.26 2.90 -20.27
C LYS A 191 -1.51 2.93 -21.14
N ALA A 192 -2.09 4.11 -21.33
CA ALA A 192 -3.23 4.32 -22.21
C ALA A 192 -2.78 4.95 -23.52
N LYS A 193 -3.27 4.42 -24.64
CA LYS A 193 -2.98 4.92 -25.99
C LYS A 193 -4.27 5.17 -26.75
N ILE A 194 -4.45 6.40 -27.24
CA ILE A 194 -5.55 6.80 -28.13
C ILE A 194 -4.95 7.30 -29.44
N GLY A 195 -5.11 6.52 -30.50
CA GLY A 195 -4.49 6.82 -31.79
C GLY A 195 -2.96 6.94 -31.66
N LYS A 196 -2.42 8.15 -31.85
CA LYS A 196 -0.98 8.45 -31.71
C LYS A 196 -0.58 9.00 -30.34
N LYS A 197 -1.54 9.39 -29.49
CA LYS A 197 -1.26 9.92 -28.16
C LYS A 197 -1.10 8.77 -27.17
N GLU A 198 -0.05 8.82 -26.36
CA GLU A 198 0.24 7.87 -25.29
C GLU A 198 0.32 8.62 -23.96
N GLN A 199 -0.20 8.02 -22.90
CA GLN A 199 -0.20 8.58 -21.56
C GLN A 199 0.00 7.47 -20.53
N TYR A 200 0.91 7.72 -19.58
CA TYR A 200 1.10 6.87 -18.41
C TYR A 200 0.18 7.32 -17.27
N LEU A 201 -0.47 6.36 -16.62
CA LEU A 201 -1.46 6.60 -15.58
C LEU A 201 -1.04 5.85 -14.32
N LYS A 202 -0.94 6.59 -13.21
CA LYS A 202 -0.36 6.09 -11.96
C LYS A 202 -1.21 5.02 -11.26
N ASP A 203 -2.52 5.18 -11.29
CA ASP A 203 -3.46 4.38 -10.49
C ASP A 203 -4.82 4.25 -11.18
N ASP A 204 -5.72 3.48 -10.58
CA ASP A 204 -7.10 3.31 -11.06
C ASP A 204 -7.88 4.63 -11.10
N LYS A 205 -7.58 5.57 -10.20
CA LYS A 205 -8.22 6.88 -10.17
C LYS A 205 -7.84 7.70 -11.43
N ALA A 206 -6.57 7.68 -11.81
CA ALA A 206 -6.08 8.32 -13.03
C ALA A 206 -6.66 7.65 -14.28
N LEU A 207 -6.81 6.31 -14.29
CA LEU A 207 -7.50 5.60 -15.37
C LEU A 207 -8.96 6.02 -15.50
N LYS A 208 -9.70 6.08 -14.38
CA LYS A 208 -11.08 6.56 -14.41
C LYS A 208 -11.16 7.99 -14.94
N GLN A 209 -10.35 8.91 -14.40
CA GLN A 209 -10.31 10.30 -14.88
C GLN A 209 -10.09 10.38 -16.39
N PHE A 210 -9.11 9.63 -16.90
CA PHE A 210 -8.80 9.57 -18.33
C PHE A 210 -10.01 9.09 -19.17
N LEU A 211 -10.77 8.11 -18.68
CA LEU A 211 -11.99 7.64 -19.36
C LEU A 211 -13.12 8.68 -19.35
N PHE A 212 -13.29 9.42 -18.24
CA PHE A 212 -14.27 10.51 -18.14
C PHE A 212 -13.90 11.68 -19.05
N ASP A 213 -12.62 12.06 -19.13
CA ASP A 213 -12.13 13.10 -20.02
C ASP A 213 -12.34 12.70 -21.50
N TRP A 214 -12.06 11.44 -21.83
CA TRP A 214 -12.35 10.90 -23.15
C TRP A 214 -13.86 10.94 -23.48
N ALA A 215 -14.72 10.52 -22.55
CA ALA A 215 -16.18 10.55 -22.75
C ALA A 215 -16.71 11.98 -22.94
N ARG A 216 -16.13 12.94 -22.20
CA ARG A 216 -16.46 14.36 -22.32
C ARG A 216 -16.23 14.90 -23.74
N GLU A 217 -15.16 14.45 -24.38
CA GLU A 217 -14.77 14.91 -25.72
C GLU A 217 -15.43 14.11 -26.86
N GLN A 218 -15.68 12.82 -26.66
CA GLN A 218 -15.96 11.88 -27.75
C GLN A 218 -17.38 11.30 -27.72
N THR A 219 -18.21 11.58 -26.72
CA THR A 219 -19.57 11.02 -26.64
C THR A 219 -20.65 12.07 -26.45
N SER A 220 -21.85 11.76 -26.95
CA SER A 220 -23.10 12.42 -26.58
C SER A 220 -24.03 11.44 -25.87
N LEU A 221 -24.97 11.98 -25.08
CA LEU A 221 -25.95 11.19 -24.34
C LEU A 221 -27.36 11.62 -24.74
N GLY A 222 -28.21 10.66 -25.10
CA GLY A 222 -29.65 10.86 -25.21
C GLY A 222 -30.39 10.19 -24.06
N ILE A 223 -31.44 10.83 -23.55
CA ILE A 223 -32.34 10.28 -22.52
C ILE A 223 -33.76 10.24 -23.10
N ASN A 224 -34.43 9.09 -23.03
CA ASN A 224 -35.74 8.84 -23.64
C ASN A 224 -35.84 9.28 -25.11
N GLY A 225 -34.77 9.07 -25.88
CA GLY A 225 -34.71 9.44 -27.30
C GLY A 225 -34.48 10.93 -27.58
N SER A 226 -34.34 11.78 -26.56
CA SER A 226 -33.95 13.18 -26.72
C SER A 226 -32.46 13.35 -26.43
N GLU A 227 -31.70 13.84 -27.41
CA GLU A 227 -30.26 14.12 -27.24
C GLU A 227 -30.05 15.33 -26.31
N LEU A 228 -29.13 15.21 -25.36
CA LEU A 228 -28.77 16.29 -24.46
C LEU A 228 -27.81 17.26 -25.13
N ASP A 229 -27.91 18.54 -24.77
CA ASP A 229 -26.89 19.51 -25.15
C ASP A 229 -25.54 19.19 -24.46
N GLN A 230 -24.46 19.63 -25.08
CA GLN A 230 -23.10 19.32 -24.64
C GLN A 230 -22.80 19.85 -23.22
N LYS A 231 -23.38 21.00 -22.82
CA LYS A 231 -23.15 21.59 -21.49
C LYS A 231 -23.82 20.73 -20.42
N THR A 232 -25.04 20.27 -20.66
CA THR A 232 -25.76 19.36 -19.77
C THR A 232 -25.07 18.01 -19.67
N TRP A 233 -24.59 17.45 -20.78
CA TRP A 233 -23.81 16.21 -20.75
C TRP A 233 -22.52 16.35 -19.93
N HIS A 234 -21.76 17.44 -20.12
CA HIS A 234 -20.54 17.70 -19.33
C HIS A 234 -20.85 17.88 -17.85
N GLN A 235 -22.00 18.47 -17.50
CA GLN A 235 -22.45 18.56 -16.11
C GLN A 235 -22.73 17.17 -15.54
N PHE A 236 -23.47 16.31 -16.25
CA PHE A 236 -23.73 14.95 -15.80
C PHE A 236 -22.45 14.14 -15.64
N LEU A 237 -21.48 14.23 -16.55
CA LEU A 237 -20.19 13.55 -16.39
C LEU A 237 -19.47 13.96 -15.10
N ARG A 238 -19.47 15.25 -14.76
CA ARG A 238 -18.89 15.73 -13.50
C ARG A 238 -19.64 15.19 -12.28
N ASP A 239 -20.97 15.20 -12.32
CA ASP A 239 -21.80 14.73 -11.21
C ASP A 239 -21.67 13.22 -11.01
N ILE A 240 -21.62 12.44 -12.10
CA ILE A 240 -21.35 10.99 -12.09
C ILE A 240 -19.97 10.71 -11.52
N GLN A 241 -18.95 11.47 -11.95
CA GLN A 241 -17.59 11.28 -11.48
C GLN A 241 -17.47 11.53 -9.97
N GLN A 242 -18.05 12.63 -9.49
CA GLN A 242 -18.06 12.94 -8.05
C GLN A 242 -18.86 11.90 -7.25
N TYR A 243 -19.95 11.40 -7.82
CA TYR A 243 -20.73 10.31 -7.24
C TYR A 243 -19.91 9.00 -7.12
N ASP A 244 -19.26 8.57 -8.20
CA ASP A 244 -18.42 7.36 -8.24
C ASP A 244 -17.23 7.46 -7.28
N GLU A 245 -16.59 8.63 -7.19
CA GLU A 245 -15.48 8.88 -6.27
C GLU A 245 -15.91 8.79 -4.81
N LEU A 246 -16.98 9.51 -4.44
CA LEU A 246 -17.51 9.50 -3.08
C LEU A 246 -18.01 8.09 -2.69
N LEU A 247 -18.65 7.38 -3.62
CA LEU A 247 -19.10 6.01 -3.40
C LEU A 247 -17.92 5.05 -3.19
N THR A 248 -16.86 5.18 -3.99
CA THR A 248 -15.64 4.37 -3.88
C THR A 248 -14.92 4.59 -2.56
N GLN A 249 -14.90 5.82 -2.04
CA GLN A 249 -14.29 6.15 -0.75
C GLN A 249 -15.16 5.71 0.44
N THR A 250 -16.49 5.81 0.30
CA THR A 250 -17.41 5.59 1.42
C THR A 250 -17.74 4.11 1.63
N SER A 251 -17.80 3.31 0.57
CA SER A 251 -18.20 1.90 0.70
C SER A 251 -17.30 1.07 1.63
N PRO A 252 -15.95 1.15 1.55
CA PRO A 252 -15.06 0.37 2.40
C PRO A 252 -15.14 0.79 3.88
N ARG A 253 -15.35 2.09 4.15
CA ARG A 253 -15.51 2.63 5.51
C ARG A 253 -16.67 1.98 6.26
N PHE A 254 -17.75 1.66 5.56
CA PHE A 254 -18.93 1.00 6.12
C PHE A 254 -18.97 -0.50 5.87
N ARG A 255 -17.86 -1.10 5.42
CA ARG A 255 -17.76 -2.55 5.22
C ARG A 255 -18.80 -3.10 4.24
N VAL A 256 -19.16 -2.32 3.23
CA VAL A 256 -20.08 -2.71 2.16
C VAL A 256 -19.38 -2.63 0.81
N SER A 257 -19.74 -3.53 -0.10
CA SER A 257 -19.24 -3.47 -1.47
C SER A 257 -19.76 -2.22 -2.18
N TYR A 258 -19.07 -1.83 -3.27
CA TYR A 258 -19.49 -0.70 -4.11
C TYR A 258 -20.96 -0.86 -4.57
N ASP A 259 -21.33 -2.08 -4.97
CA ASP A 259 -22.67 -2.40 -5.46
C ASP A 259 -23.73 -2.38 -4.36
N GLN A 260 -23.39 -2.91 -3.18
CA GLN A 260 -24.27 -2.86 -2.00
C GLN A 260 -24.50 -1.41 -1.58
N CYS A 261 -23.45 -0.60 -1.55
CA CYS A 261 -23.52 0.81 -1.19
C CYS A 261 -24.41 1.59 -2.18
N HIS A 262 -24.21 1.41 -3.49
CA HIS A 262 -25.06 2.01 -4.52
C HIS A 262 -26.54 1.62 -4.35
N ALA A 263 -26.82 0.34 -4.11
CA ALA A 263 -28.18 -0.16 -3.91
C ALA A 263 -28.84 0.42 -2.64
N LEU A 264 -28.08 0.53 -1.54
CA LEU A 264 -28.56 1.14 -0.29
C LEU A 264 -28.88 2.63 -0.50
N ILE A 265 -28.02 3.38 -1.20
CA ILE A 265 -28.25 4.79 -1.52
C ILE A 265 -29.51 4.95 -2.37
N ASN A 266 -29.71 4.10 -3.38
CA ASN A 266 -30.95 4.11 -4.17
C ASN A 266 -32.18 3.75 -3.34
N SER A 267 -32.05 2.83 -2.37
CA SER A 267 -33.12 2.50 -1.43
C SER A 267 -33.49 3.71 -0.57
N MET A 268 -32.50 4.42 -0.03
CA MET A 268 -32.69 5.64 0.79
C MET A 268 -33.27 6.80 -0.03
N ARG A 269 -32.87 6.94 -1.30
CA ARG A 269 -33.47 7.93 -2.21
C ARG A 269 -34.97 7.66 -2.41
N ASN A 270 -35.31 6.41 -2.71
CA ASN A 270 -36.69 6.01 -3.02
C ASN A 270 -37.58 5.90 -1.77
N ASN A 271 -37.00 5.58 -0.61
CA ASN A 271 -37.67 5.46 0.67
C ASN A 271 -36.84 6.18 1.76
N PRO A 272 -36.92 7.53 1.84
CA PRO A 272 -36.14 8.31 2.79
C PRO A 272 -36.41 7.87 4.24
N TRP A 273 -35.35 7.83 5.04
CA TRP A 273 -35.43 7.57 6.48
C TRP A 273 -34.65 8.63 7.24
N HIS A 274 -35.19 9.06 8.38
CA HIS A 274 -34.58 10.07 9.24
C HIS A 274 -34.22 9.47 10.60
N ASN A 275 -33.14 9.93 11.23
CA ASN A 275 -32.67 9.39 12.52
C ASN A 275 -33.65 9.58 13.70
N THR A 276 -34.72 10.36 13.49
CA THR A 276 -35.83 10.53 14.44
C THR A 276 -36.91 9.44 14.30
N GLU A 277 -36.91 8.67 13.21
CA GLU A 277 -37.83 7.58 12.95
C GLU A 277 -37.32 6.28 13.61
N ASN A 278 -38.24 5.37 13.96
CA ASN A 278 -37.85 4.10 14.60
C ASN A 278 -37.12 3.17 13.61
N LEU A 279 -36.25 2.29 14.12
CA LEU A 279 -35.49 1.30 13.35
C LEU A 279 -36.39 0.28 12.64
N ASP A 280 -37.56 -0.04 13.20
CA ASP A 280 -38.54 -0.91 12.55
C ASP A 280 -39.03 -0.34 11.21
N ASP A 281 -39.15 0.99 11.13
CA ASP A 281 -39.54 1.67 9.89
C ASP A 281 -38.41 1.63 8.85
N LEU A 282 -37.16 1.82 9.28
CA LEU A 282 -35.98 1.63 8.43
C LEU A 282 -35.96 0.21 7.83
N ILE A 283 -36.15 -0.81 8.66
CA ILE A 283 -36.17 -2.21 8.21
C ILE A 283 -37.32 -2.45 7.23
N ALA A 284 -38.50 -1.92 7.50
CA ALA A 284 -39.65 -2.02 6.59
C ALA A 284 -39.37 -1.36 5.23
N LYS A 285 -38.73 -0.18 5.22
CA LYS A 285 -38.31 0.53 4.00
C LYS A 285 -37.25 -0.26 3.22
N LEU A 286 -36.25 -0.81 3.90
CA LEU A 286 -35.21 -1.65 3.28
C LEU A 286 -35.81 -2.93 2.67
N ARG A 287 -36.75 -3.59 3.34
CA ARG A 287 -37.43 -4.79 2.81
C ARG A 287 -38.16 -4.52 1.49
N LYS A 288 -38.68 -3.30 1.28
CA LYS A 288 -39.28 -2.91 0.00
C LYS A 288 -38.26 -2.85 -1.14
N SER A 289 -37.04 -2.38 -0.88
CA SER A 289 -35.99 -2.27 -1.90
C SER A 289 -35.19 -3.57 -2.10
N PHE A 290 -35.19 -4.46 -1.11
CA PHE A 290 -34.43 -5.71 -1.13
C PHE A 290 -35.34 -6.92 -0.85
N PRO A 291 -36.33 -7.21 -1.72
CA PRO A 291 -37.37 -8.21 -1.44
C PRO A 291 -36.84 -9.65 -1.33
N ASN A 292 -35.68 -9.93 -1.92
CA ASN A 292 -35.05 -11.26 -1.90
C ASN A 292 -34.17 -11.49 -0.66
N TYR A 293 -34.02 -10.49 0.20
CA TYR A 293 -33.16 -10.56 1.39
C TYR A 293 -33.99 -10.69 2.65
N THR A 294 -33.56 -11.57 3.54
CA THR A 294 -33.97 -11.54 4.94
C THR A 294 -33.16 -10.45 5.63
N ILE A 295 -33.85 -9.44 6.16
CA ILE A 295 -33.24 -8.29 6.82
C ILE A 295 -33.56 -8.33 8.31
N THR A 296 -32.52 -8.39 9.13
CA THR A 296 -32.59 -8.45 10.60
C THR A 296 -31.69 -7.38 11.22
N LEU A 297 -32.13 -6.84 12.36
CA LEU A 297 -31.29 -6.01 13.20
C LEU A 297 -30.45 -6.92 14.10
N ASP A 298 -29.14 -6.74 14.09
CA ASP A 298 -28.26 -7.40 15.04
C ASP A 298 -28.28 -6.60 16.35
N GLU A 299 -28.61 -7.26 17.45
CA GLU A 299 -28.40 -6.70 18.79
C GLU A 299 -26.89 -6.56 19.05
N PRO A 300 -26.45 -5.50 19.74
CA PRO A 300 -25.04 -5.36 20.09
C PRO A 300 -24.62 -6.57 20.93
N LYS A 301 -23.67 -7.36 20.43
CA LYS A 301 -23.05 -8.42 21.21
C LYS A 301 -22.20 -7.79 22.31
N LEU A 302 -22.67 -7.92 23.56
CA LEU A 302 -21.84 -7.78 24.75
C LEU A 302 -21.02 -9.07 24.91
N ASP A 303 -19.93 -9.22 24.16
CA ASP A 303 -19.02 -10.34 24.38
C ASP A 303 -17.88 -9.93 25.36
N VAL A 304 -18.03 -10.46 26.58
CA VAL A 304 -17.00 -10.98 27.52
C VAL A 304 -15.95 -10.01 28.09
N GLU A 305 -16.02 -9.82 29.41
CA GLU A 305 -14.99 -9.30 30.33
C GLU A 305 -14.10 -8.18 29.78
N LEU A 306 -14.60 -6.94 29.85
CA LEU A 306 -13.81 -5.74 29.66
C LEU A 306 -12.71 -5.69 30.74
N GLU A 307 -11.45 -5.91 30.34
CA GLU A 307 -10.33 -5.29 31.06
C GLU A 307 -10.55 -3.77 31.08
N GLU A 308 -10.30 -3.15 32.24
CA GLU A 308 -10.44 -1.70 32.44
C GLU A 308 -9.65 -0.94 31.36
N GLY A 309 -10.35 -0.40 30.35
CA GLY A 309 -9.78 0.48 29.33
C GLY A 309 -10.19 0.25 27.88
N ALA A 310 -10.97 -0.79 27.54
CA ALA A 310 -11.38 -1.04 26.15
C ALA A 310 -12.66 -0.28 25.72
N GLU A 311 -12.57 0.44 24.60
CA GLU A 311 -13.55 1.38 24.05
C GLU A 311 -14.88 0.74 23.60
N THR A 312 -15.94 1.56 23.70
CA THR A 312 -17.33 1.49 23.20
C THR A 312 -17.88 0.21 22.52
N PRO A 313 -19.14 -0.19 22.84
CA PRO A 313 -19.80 -1.31 22.17
C PRO A 313 -19.88 -1.11 20.65
N LEU A 314 -19.71 -2.19 19.89
CA LEU A 314 -19.92 -2.19 18.44
C LEU A 314 -21.31 -1.58 18.11
N PRO A 315 -21.39 -0.62 17.17
CA PRO A 315 -22.69 -0.08 16.77
C PRO A 315 -23.55 -1.21 16.20
N SER A 316 -24.83 -1.19 16.53
CA SER A 316 -25.82 -2.12 15.96
C SER A 316 -25.71 -2.12 14.43
N SER A 317 -25.80 -3.31 13.83
CA SER A 317 -25.73 -3.50 12.38
C SER A 317 -27.02 -4.11 11.85
N ILE A 318 -27.30 -3.87 10.57
CA ILE A 318 -28.37 -4.55 9.85
C ILE A 318 -27.74 -5.65 9.01
N THR A 319 -28.20 -6.88 9.20
CA THR A 319 -27.77 -8.04 8.42
C THR A 319 -28.74 -8.25 7.25
N PHE A 320 -28.17 -8.41 6.06
CA PHE A 320 -28.85 -8.79 4.83
C PHE A 320 -28.43 -10.21 4.47
N LYS A 321 -29.38 -11.15 4.50
CA LYS A 321 -29.12 -12.55 4.19
C LYS A 321 -29.92 -13.02 2.98
N VAL A 322 -29.23 -13.60 2.01
CA VAL A 322 -29.85 -14.25 0.84
C VAL A 322 -29.14 -15.56 0.56
N ARG A 323 -29.89 -16.67 0.56
CA ARG A 323 -29.34 -18.03 0.37
C ARG A 323 -28.15 -18.29 1.32
N ASN A 324 -26.97 -18.61 0.77
CA ASN A 324 -25.73 -18.87 1.53
C ASN A 324 -24.83 -17.64 1.66
N THR A 325 -25.32 -16.46 1.31
CA THR A 325 -24.56 -15.21 1.41
C THR A 325 -25.20 -14.27 2.42
N GLU A 326 -24.39 -13.66 3.27
CA GLU A 326 -24.81 -12.61 4.18
C GLU A 326 -23.81 -11.45 4.15
N TRP A 327 -24.31 -10.25 4.36
CA TRP A 327 -23.50 -9.06 4.52
C TRP A 327 -24.15 -8.13 5.54
N LYS A 328 -23.34 -7.28 6.16
CA LYS A 328 -23.78 -6.40 7.24
C LYS A 328 -23.49 -4.96 6.91
N VAL A 329 -24.36 -4.06 7.35
CA VAL A 329 -24.15 -2.62 7.26
C VAL A 329 -24.32 -2.01 8.66
N PRO A 330 -23.35 -1.22 9.17
CA PRO A 330 -23.50 -0.53 10.45
C PRO A 330 -24.67 0.46 10.40
N LEU A 331 -25.44 0.62 11.48
CA LEU A 331 -26.52 1.62 11.53
C LEU A 331 -26.03 3.05 11.28
N ALA A 332 -24.79 3.35 11.69
CA ALA A 332 -24.13 4.63 11.42
C ALA A 332 -24.06 4.98 9.93
N PHE A 333 -24.17 4.00 9.03
CA PHE A 333 -24.29 4.24 7.58
C PHE A 333 -25.47 5.16 7.25
N PHE A 334 -26.65 4.89 7.81
CA PHE A 334 -27.89 5.57 7.40
C PHE A 334 -27.97 7.03 7.87
N SER A 335 -27.19 7.40 8.89
CA SER A 335 -27.13 8.75 9.44
C SER A 335 -25.86 9.53 9.06
N ALA A 336 -24.90 8.89 8.36
CA ALA A 336 -23.63 9.51 8.02
C ALA A 336 -23.79 10.69 7.02
N PRO A 337 -23.11 11.82 7.24
CA PRO A 337 -23.17 12.99 6.34
C PRO A 337 -22.78 12.66 4.89
N GLU A 338 -21.79 11.79 4.69
CA GLU A 338 -21.32 11.37 3.38
C GLU A 338 -22.38 10.57 2.61
N ILE A 339 -23.20 9.80 3.33
CA ILE A 339 -24.33 9.06 2.73
C ILE A 339 -25.46 10.01 2.35
N GLN A 340 -25.76 11.02 3.18
CA GLN A 340 -26.73 12.05 2.82
C GLN A 340 -26.30 12.85 1.59
N GLU A 341 -25.00 13.14 1.45
CA GLU A 341 -24.45 13.75 0.26
C GLU A 341 -24.56 12.84 -0.98
N LEU A 342 -24.29 11.53 -0.84
CA LEU A 342 -24.51 10.57 -1.91
C LEU A 342 -25.98 10.50 -2.36
N VAL A 343 -26.94 10.53 -1.43
CA VAL A 343 -28.37 10.56 -1.73
C VAL A 343 -28.76 11.85 -2.47
N LYS A 344 -28.23 13.00 -2.06
CA LYS A 344 -28.47 14.27 -2.79
C LYS A 344 -27.94 14.22 -4.22
N ARG A 345 -26.77 13.61 -4.43
CA ARG A 345 -26.17 13.46 -5.77
C ARG A 345 -26.99 12.53 -6.66
N THR A 346 -27.57 11.46 -6.12
CA THR A 346 -28.42 10.58 -6.92
C THR A 346 -29.74 11.22 -7.35
N GLU A 347 -30.19 12.30 -6.70
CA GLU A 347 -31.31 13.12 -7.18
C GLU A 347 -30.92 13.93 -8.43
N LEU A 348 -29.72 14.52 -8.47
CA LEU A 348 -29.21 15.21 -9.66
C LEU A 348 -29.09 14.26 -10.85
N LEU A 349 -28.73 13.00 -10.57
CA LEU A 349 -28.54 11.95 -11.56
C LEU A 349 -29.81 11.13 -11.88
N LYS A 350 -30.96 11.48 -11.28
CA LYS A 350 -32.24 10.78 -11.47
C LYS A 350 -32.66 10.61 -12.93
N PRO A 351 -32.43 11.57 -13.86
CA PRO A 351 -32.75 11.37 -15.27
C PRO A 351 -32.06 10.14 -15.90
N LEU A 352 -30.89 9.74 -15.38
CA LEU A 352 -30.12 8.60 -15.87
C LEU A 352 -30.69 7.25 -15.44
N GLU A 353 -31.68 7.23 -14.53
CA GLU A 353 -32.41 5.99 -14.18
C GLU A 353 -33.36 5.56 -15.29
N GLN A 354 -33.67 6.46 -16.22
CA GLN A 354 -34.50 6.19 -17.39
C GLN A 354 -33.65 5.58 -18.51
N SER A 355 -34.30 5.21 -19.61
CA SER A 355 -33.60 4.68 -20.77
C SER A 355 -32.73 5.78 -21.38
N TRP A 356 -31.43 5.51 -21.50
CA TRP A 356 -30.45 6.39 -22.12
C TRP A 356 -29.68 5.68 -23.22
N ARG A 357 -29.17 6.47 -24.16
CA ARG A 357 -28.30 6.07 -25.26
C ARG A 357 -27.02 6.88 -25.20
N LEU A 358 -25.90 6.21 -24.94
CA LEU A 358 -24.56 6.79 -25.04
C LEU A 358 -24.02 6.55 -26.45
N GLN A 359 -23.71 7.60 -27.19
CA GLN A 359 -23.25 7.51 -28.58
C GLN A 359 -21.88 8.16 -28.75
N ILE A 360 -21.02 7.59 -29.60
CA ILE A 360 -19.77 8.24 -29.98
C ILE A 360 -20.05 9.29 -31.05
N THR A 361 -19.63 10.52 -30.80
CA THR A 361 -19.84 11.64 -31.72
C THR A 361 -19.21 11.34 -33.07
N GLY A 362 -20.01 11.47 -34.15
CA GLY A 362 -19.56 11.23 -35.52
C GLY A 362 -19.40 9.76 -35.91
N LYS A 363 -19.90 8.80 -35.11
CA LYS A 363 -19.86 7.36 -35.44
C LYS A 363 -21.20 6.68 -35.16
N ASP A 364 -21.46 5.58 -35.87
CA ASP A 364 -22.66 4.74 -35.69
C ASP A 364 -22.47 3.69 -34.56
N ARG A 365 -21.76 4.07 -33.50
CA ARG A 365 -21.53 3.20 -32.34
C ARG A 365 -22.20 3.82 -31.13
N PHE A 366 -23.12 3.07 -30.54
CA PHE A 366 -23.87 3.47 -29.36
C PHE A 366 -24.02 2.32 -28.37
N LEU A 367 -24.41 2.67 -27.15
CA LEU A 367 -24.78 1.75 -26.08
C LEU A 367 -26.06 2.25 -25.44
N ASP A 368 -27.08 1.39 -25.41
CA ASP A 368 -28.33 1.65 -24.71
C ASP A 368 -28.27 1.05 -23.30
N GLY A 369 -28.86 1.73 -22.33
CA GLY A 369 -28.88 1.30 -20.95
C GLY A 369 -29.83 2.10 -20.07
N ALA A 370 -29.85 1.77 -18.80
CA ALA A 370 -30.59 2.48 -17.76
C ALA A 370 -29.80 2.39 -16.45
N GLY A 371 -29.86 3.45 -15.66
CA GLY A 371 -29.19 3.55 -14.36
C GLY A 371 -27.76 4.10 -14.43
N ILE A 372 -27.37 4.78 -13.34
CA ILE A 372 -26.09 5.48 -13.20
C ILE A 372 -24.91 4.51 -13.31
N LYS A 373 -24.99 3.37 -12.60
CA LYS A 373 -23.93 2.36 -12.61
C LYS A 373 -23.66 1.81 -14.02
N HIS A 374 -24.73 1.55 -14.77
CA HIS A 374 -24.59 1.01 -16.12
C HIS A 374 -23.99 2.05 -17.08
N LEU A 375 -24.23 3.34 -16.85
CA LEU A 375 -23.57 4.39 -17.63
C LEU A 375 -22.07 4.45 -17.33
N ILE A 376 -21.67 4.34 -16.06
CA ILE A 376 -20.25 4.30 -15.66
C ILE A 376 -19.53 3.11 -16.32
N THR A 377 -20.09 1.91 -16.25
CA THR A 377 -19.49 0.73 -16.91
C THR A 377 -19.60 0.81 -18.43
N GLY A 378 -20.61 1.50 -18.94
CA GLY A 378 -20.85 1.77 -20.35
C GLY A 378 -19.79 2.66 -20.98
N ILE A 379 -19.35 3.72 -20.28
CA ILE A 379 -18.24 4.59 -20.70
C ILE A 379 -16.96 3.78 -20.93
N SER A 380 -16.61 2.88 -20.01
CA SER A 380 -15.46 1.99 -20.17
C SER A 380 -15.66 1.00 -21.34
N SER A 381 -16.88 0.54 -21.58
CA SER A 381 -17.17 -0.48 -22.60
C SER A 381 -17.20 0.09 -24.03
N ILE A 382 -17.76 1.29 -24.21
CA ILE A 382 -17.85 1.95 -25.51
C ILE A 382 -16.49 2.48 -25.99
N SER A 383 -15.59 2.78 -25.04
CA SER A 383 -14.28 3.37 -25.28
C SER A 383 -13.20 2.34 -25.65
N LYS A 384 -13.26 1.12 -25.08
CA LYS A 384 -12.33 0.00 -25.31
C LYS A 384 -11.81 -0.19 -26.75
N PRO A 385 -12.64 -0.14 -27.82
CA PRO A 385 -12.12 -0.34 -29.18
C PRO A 385 -11.26 0.81 -29.71
N TYR A 386 -11.33 1.99 -29.09
CA TYR A 386 -10.62 3.20 -29.53
C TYR A 386 -9.38 3.50 -28.68
N MET A 387 -9.15 2.70 -27.65
CA MET A 387 -8.03 2.86 -26.74
C MET A 387 -7.33 1.52 -26.51
N ASN A 388 -6.01 1.54 -26.51
CA ASN A 388 -5.24 0.42 -26.00
C ASN A 388 -4.79 0.77 -24.58
N ILE A 389 -5.29 0.02 -23.59
CA ILE A 389 -4.89 0.15 -22.20
C ILE A 389 -4.06 -1.09 -21.85
N GLN A 390 -2.77 -0.86 -21.60
CA GLN A 390 -1.86 -1.87 -21.07
C GLN A 390 -1.73 -1.65 -19.56
N ARG A 391 -1.97 -2.68 -18.75
CA ARG A 391 -1.67 -2.68 -17.31
C ARG A 391 -0.28 -3.27 -17.11
N TYR A 392 0.57 -2.60 -16.36
CA TYR A 392 1.87 -3.13 -15.95
C TYR A 392 1.70 -3.94 -14.67
N LYS A 393 2.16 -5.19 -14.66
CA LYS A 393 2.14 -6.03 -13.46
C LYS A 393 3.45 -5.97 -12.67
N GLY A 394 4.56 -5.75 -13.36
CA GLY A 394 5.87 -5.58 -12.76
C GLY A 394 6.77 -4.68 -13.59
N LEU A 395 7.82 -4.16 -12.95
CA LEU A 395 8.82 -3.27 -13.54
C LEU A 395 9.55 -3.93 -14.71
N GLY A 396 9.70 -5.26 -14.68
CA GLY A 396 10.34 -6.04 -15.74
C GLY A 396 9.56 -6.08 -17.07
N GLU A 397 8.29 -5.67 -17.09
CA GLU A 397 7.49 -5.56 -18.32
C GLU A 397 7.78 -4.27 -19.10
N MET A 398 8.47 -3.31 -18.48
CA MET A 398 8.84 -2.05 -19.11
C MET A 398 10.20 -2.18 -19.81
N ASN A 399 10.25 -1.69 -21.04
CA ASN A 399 11.52 -1.50 -21.74
C ASN A 399 12.36 -0.41 -21.04
N PRO A 400 13.70 -0.39 -21.18
CA PRO A 400 14.57 0.58 -20.53
C PRO A 400 14.14 2.04 -20.70
N ASP A 401 13.74 2.44 -21.91
CA ASP A 401 13.28 3.81 -22.19
C ASP A 401 11.97 4.14 -21.46
N GLN A 402 11.05 3.18 -21.36
CA GLN A 402 9.79 3.36 -20.62
C GLN A 402 10.05 3.48 -19.12
N LEU A 403 10.94 2.65 -18.58
CA LEU A 403 11.33 2.70 -17.17
C LEU A 403 12.02 4.03 -16.85
N TRP A 404 12.87 4.52 -17.76
CA TRP A 404 13.47 5.85 -17.66
C TRP A 404 12.42 6.95 -17.61
N GLU A 405 11.58 7.04 -18.64
CA GLU A 405 10.55 8.08 -18.79
C GLU A 405 9.57 8.14 -17.62
N THR A 406 9.27 6.98 -17.00
CA THR A 406 8.20 6.87 -16.01
C THR A 406 8.70 6.90 -14.57
N SER A 407 9.86 6.31 -14.30
CA SER A 407 10.26 5.95 -12.93
C SER A 407 11.65 6.46 -12.54
N MET A 408 12.51 6.81 -13.51
CA MET A 408 13.90 7.18 -13.22
C MET A 408 14.26 8.62 -13.59
N ASP A 409 13.63 9.22 -14.61
CA ASP A 409 13.91 10.60 -14.99
C ASP A 409 13.46 11.57 -13.88
N SER A 410 14.42 12.34 -13.37
CA SER A 410 14.22 13.37 -12.36
C SER A 410 13.10 14.38 -12.65
N LYS A 411 12.75 14.58 -13.93
CA LYS A 411 11.74 15.56 -14.36
C LYS A 411 10.32 15.01 -14.38
N THR A 412 10.14 13.71 -14.60
CA THR A 412 8.83 13.09 -14.85
C THR A 412 8.44 12.08 -13.77
N ARG A 413 9.40 11.48 -13.07
CA ARG A 413 9.13 10.46 -12.06
C ARG A 413 8.33 11.02 -10.89
N THR A 414 7.54 10.14 -10.29
CA THR A 414 6.90 10.39 -9.00
C THR A 414 7.57 9.52 -7.94
N ILE A 415 8.06 10.15 -6.87
CA ILE A 415 8.67 9.47 -5.72
C ILE A 415 8.02 9.98 -4.42
N LEU A 416 7.86 9.09 -3.45
CA LEU A 416 7.35 9.40 -2.12
C LEU A 416 8.53 9.42 -1.14
N LYS A 417 8.68 10.49 -0.37
CA LYS A 417 9.69 10.58 0.69
C LYS A 417 9.16 9.83 1.92
N VAL A 418 9.95 8.91 2.45
CA VAL A 418 9.57 8.12 3.64
C VAL A 418 9.75 8.99 4.88
N THR A 419 8.72 9.05 5.73
CA THR A 419 8.82 9.69 7.06
C THR A 419 9.07 8.65 8.16
N ILE A 420 9.38 9.14 9.37
CA ILE A 420 9.54 8.26 10.54
C ILE A 420 8.22 7.59 10.88
N GLU A 421 7.10 8.30 10.73
CA GLU A 421 5.75 7.76 10.95
C GLU A 421 5.45 6.62 9.97
N ASP A 422 5.76 6.78 8.68
CA ASP A 422 5.59 5.73 7.68
C ASP A 422 6.42 4.47 8.04
N ALA A 423 7.65 4.69 8.53
CA ALA A 423 8.57 3.62 8.89
C ALA A 423 8.15 2.89 10.18
N LEU A 424 7.65 3.63 11.17
CA LEU A 424 7.04 3.10 12.40
C LEU A 424 5.80 2.28 12.10
N GLU A 425 4.94 2.79 11.23
CA GLU A 425 3.75 2.08 10.78
C GLU A 425 4.17 0.78 10.09
N ALA A 426 5.10 0.84 9.12
CA ALA A 426 5.61 -0.36 8.46
C ALA A 426 6.16 -1.41 9.45
N ASP A 427 6.90 -1.01 10.49
CA ASP A 427 7.37 -1.90 11.56
C ASP A 427 6.21 -2.53 12.34
N HIS A 428 5.22 -1.74 12.78
CA HIS A 428 4.06 -2.24 13.51
C HIS A 428 3.23 -3.24 12.69
N TRP A 429 2.96 -2.90 11.43
CA TRP A 429 2.25 -3.77 10.49
C TRP A 429 3.03 -5.08 10.28
N PHE A 430 4.35 -4.99 10.19
CA PHE A 430 5.20 -6.15 10.04
C PHE A 430 5.23 -7.03 11.29
N THR A 431 5.29 -6.45 12.50
CA THR A 431 5.18 -7.21 13.75
C THR A 431 3.81 -7.89 13.87
N THR A 432 2.73 -7.22 13.48
CA THR A 432 1.38 -7.79 13.52
C THR A 432 1.19 -8.91 12.49
N LEU A 433 1.61 -8.69 11.24
CA LEU A 433 1.39 -9.63 10.14
C LEU A 433 2.42 -10.77 10.08
N MET A 434 3.65 -10.52 10.52
CA MET A 434 4.78 -11.45 10.37
C MET A 434 5.40 -11.85 11.71
N GLY A 435 4.96 -11.29 12.84
CA GLY A 435 5.37 -11.67 14.19
C GLY A 435 4.81 -13.02 14.64
N ASP A 436 4.79 -13.24 15.95
CA ASP A 436 4.39 -14.52 16.55
C ASP A 436 2.92 -14.55 17.00
N ASP A 437 2.23 -13.41 16.96
CA ASP A 437 0.80 -13.31 17.26
C ASP A 437 -0.06 -13.82 16.09
N VAL A 438 -0.32 -15.12 16.11
CA VAL A 438 -1.18 -15.81 15.13
C VAL A 438 -2.64 -15.36 15.22
N GLN A 439 -3.12 -15.01 16.42
CA GLN A 439 -4.52 -14.68 16.66
C GLN A 439 -4.85 -13.25 16.19
N GLY A 440 -3.99 -12.28 16.51
CA GLY A 440 -4.11 -10.90 15.99
C GLY A 440 -4.09 -10.86 14.47
N ARG A 441 -3.22 -11.66 13.84
CA ARG A 441 -3.19 -11.82 12.37
C ARG A 441 -4.49 -12.39 11.81
N LYS A 442 -5.04 -13.44 12.43
CA LYS A 442 -6.28 -14.07 11.97
C LYS A 442 -7.46 -13.11 12.07
N ASN A 443 -7.60 -12.43 13.20
CA ASN A 443 -8.63 -11.40 13.40
C ASN A 443 -8.49 -10.27 12.37
N TYR A 444 -7.26 -9.84 12.07
CA TYR A 444 -7.00 -8.80 11.06
C TYR A 444 -7.39 -9.25 9.64
N ILE A 445 -7.00 -10.46 9.22
CA ILE A 445 -7.35 -11.01 7.90
C ILE A 445 -8.88 -11.19 7.78
N GLU A 446 -9.54 -11.66 8.83
CA GLU A 446 -11.00 -11.81 8.86
C GLU A 446 -11.71 -10.45 8.84
N GLN A 447 -11.16 -9.45 9.53
CA GLN A 447 -11.74 -8.10 9.65
C GLN A 447 -11.54 -7.25 8.38
N TYR A 448 -10.40 -7.36 7.70
CA TYR A 448 -10.04 -6.49 6.58
C TYR A 448 -9.96 -7.21 5.22
N GLY A 449 -9.79 -8.54 5.20
CA GLY A 449 -9.55 -9.31 3.98
C GLY A 449 -10.68 -9.26 2.95
N GLN A 450 -11.92 -9.04 3.38
CA GLN A 450 -13.07 -8.88 2.47
C GLN A 450 -13.15 -7.48 1.81
N PHE A 451 -12.39 -6.51 2.30
CA PHE A 451 -12.41 -5.11 1.84
C PHE A 451 -11.18 -4.74 1.00
N VAL A 452 -10.21 -5.64 0.89
CA VAL A 452 -9.05 -5.50 0.01
C VAL A 452 -9.52 -5.67 -1.44
N LYS A 453 -9.77 -4.55 -2.13
CA LYS A 453 -9.76 -4.52 -3.59
C LYS A 453 -8.29 -4.66 -4.01
N ASN A 454 -7.97 -5.78 -4.68
CA ASN A 454 -6.67 -6.14 -5.26
C ASN A 454 -5.78 -7.07 -4.41
N LEU A 455 -6.32 -8.21 -3.99
CA LEU A 455 -5.54 -9.45 -4.04
C LEU A 455 -5.87 -10.08 -5.40
N ASP A 456 -5.08 -9.78 -6.43
CA ASP A 456 -5.21 -10.43 -7.73
C ASP A 456 -4.92 -11.93 -7.54
N VAL A 457 -5.92 -12.76 -7.85
CA VAL A 457 -5.77 -14.18 -8.22
C VAL A 457 -5.12 -14.27 -9.60
#